data_AF-A0A938DZF0-F1
#
_entry.id   AF-A0A938DZF0-F1
#
_cell.length_a   1.000
_cell.length_b   1.000
_cell.length_c   1.000
_cell.angle_alpha   90.00
_cell.angle_beta   90.00
_cell.angle_gamma   90.00
#
_symmetry.space_group_name_H-M   'P 1'
#
loop_
_entity.id
_entity.type
_entity.pdbx_description
1 polymer ?
#
loop_
_entity_poly.entity_id
_entity_poly.type
_entity_poly.pdbx_seq_one_letter_code
_entity_poly.pdbx_strand_id
1 'polypeptide(L)' 'MGLRVGSPDADLLARSNRLGSDKRNTNYAGGNTSAKGVAVDPVTGDDVELMWVKGSGGDLGT' A
#
# COMPACT_ATOMS: atom_id res chain seq x y z
N MET A 1 20.07 -7.85 14.36
CA MET A 1 19.27 -8.38 13.23
C MET A 1 17.80 -8.12 13.56
N GLY A 2 17.35 -6.88 13.31
CA GLY A 2 16.00 -6.45 13.69
C GLY A 2 14.96 -7.12 12.82
N LEU A 3 13.87 -7.58 13.44
CA LEU A 3 12.70 -8.12 12.77
C LEU A 3 12.29 -7.13 11.67
N ARG A 4 12.28 -7.54 10.39
CA ARG A 4 11.64 -6.74 9.34
C ARG A 4 10.15 -6.76 9.63
N VAL A 5 9.68 -5.76 10.38
CA VAL A 5 8.30 -5.30 10.26
C VAL A 5 8.11 -5.01 8.77
N GLY A 6 7.03 -5.52 8.17
CA GLY A 6 6.78 -5.39 6.73
C GLY A 6 6.94 -3.94 6.27
N SER A 7 7.46 -3.72 5.06
CA SER A 7 7.55 -2.37 4.53
C SER A 7 6.13 -1.82 4.30
N PRO A 8 5.90 -0.50 4.52
CA PRO A 8 4.56 0.08 4.43
C PRO A 8 3.83 -0.21 3.11
N ASP A 9 4.57 -0.30 2.01
CA ASP A 9 4.10 -0.67 0.67
C ASP A 9 3.67 -2.14 0.56
N ALA A 10 4.45 -3.07 1.10
CA ALA A 10 4.12 -4.50 1.10
C ALA A 10 2.88 -4.78 1.97
N ASP A 11 2.80 -4.15 3.15
CA ASP A 11 1.65 -4.26 4.03
C ASP A 11 0.39 -3.60 3.43
N LEU A 12 0.56 -2.52 2.66
CA LEU A 12 -0.52 -1.89 1.90
C LEU A 12 -1.09 -2.87 0.86
N LEU A 13 -0.23 -3.49 0.04
CA LEU A 13 -0.66 -4.47 -0.97
C LEU A 13 -1.39 -5.65 -0.33
N ALA A 14 -0.80 -6.28 0.70
CA ALA A 14 -1.40 -7.43 1.37
C ALA A 14 -2.78 -7.12 1.97
N ARG A 15 -2.95 -5.94 2.58
CA ARG A 15 -4.25 -5.51 3.13
C ARG A 15 -5.25 -5.14 2.04
N SER A 16 -4.80 -4.50 0.97
CA SER A 16 -5.65 -4.16 -0.19
C SER A 16 -6.24 -5.43 -0.79
N ASN A 17 -5.39 -6.43 -1.06
CA ASN A 17 -5.83 -7.70 -1.67
C ASN A 17 -6.81 -8.45 -0.78
N ARG A 18 -6.55 -8.48 0.54
CA ARG A 18 -7.49 -9.08 1.50
C ARG A 18 -8.83 -8.34 1.50
N LEU A 19 -8.83 -7.01 1.49
CA LEU A 19 -10.06 -6.22 1.47
C LEU A 19 -10.83 -6.41 0.15
N GLY A 20 -10.12 -6.46 -0.98
CA GLY A 20 -10.68 -6.66 -2.31
C GLY A 20 -11.17 -8.07 -2.62
N SER A 21 -10.75 -9.07 -1.83
CA SER A 21 -11.21 -10.46 -2.00
C SER A 21 -12.72 -10.63 -1.75
N ASP A 22 -13.34 -9.71 -1.01
CA ASP A 22 -14.78 -9.68 -0.82
C ASP A 22 -15.43 -8.63 -1.74
N LYS A 23 -16.16 -9.13 -2.75
CA LYS A 23 -16.84 -8.31 -3.77
C LYS A 23 -17.95 -7.40 -3.20
N ARG A 24 -18.32 -7.56 -1.94
CA ARG A 24 -19.23 -6.62 -1.25
C ARG A 24 -18.55 -5.32 -0.88
N ASN A 25 -17.22 -5.34 -0.71
CA ASN A 25 -16.42 -4.16 -0.36
C ASN A 25 -16.02 -3.34 -1.60
N THR A 26 -15.88 -4.00 -2.75
CA THR A 26 -15.47 -3.39 -4.03
C THR A 26 -16.04 -4.19 -5.19
N ASN A 27 -16.68 -3.47 -6.12
CA ASN A 27 -17.35 -4.02 -7.28
C ASN A 27 -16.55 -3.68 -8.55
N TYR A 28 -15.39 -4.29 -8.76
CA TYR A 28 -14.65 -4.31 -10.04
C TYR A 28 -13.65 -3.18 -10.30
N ALA A 29 -13.92 -1.92 -9.93
CA ALA A 29 -13.05 -0.79 -10.30
C ALA A 29 -13.01 0.34 -9.25
N GLY A 30 -13.45 0.08 -8.02
CA GLY A 30 -13.53 1.04 -6.94
C GLY A 30 -12.69 0.65 -5.73
N GLY A 31 -12.61 1.57 -4.76
CA GLY A 31 -11.86 1.37 -3.52
C GLY A 31 -10.45 1.93 -3.60
N ASN A 32 -10.09 2.73 -2.60
CA ASN A 32 -8.75 3.28 -2.42
C ASN A 32 -8.20 2.82 -1.07
N THR A 33 -6.93 2.47 -1.04
CA THR A 33 -6.18 2.18 0.17
C THR A 33 -4.90 3.00 0.16
N SER A 34 -4.47 3.43 1.34
CA SER A 34 -3.21 4.13 1.51
C SER A 34 -2.49 3.68 2.77
N ALA A 35 -1.18 3.88 2.79
CA ALA A 35 -0.34 3.67 3.96
C ALA A 35 0.62 4.84 4.10
N LYS A 36 0.90 5.23 5.34
CA LYS A 36 1.93 6.22 5.66
C LYS A 36 3.15 5.52 6.25
N GLY A 37 4.32 6.10 6.04
CA GLY A 37 5.58 5.59 6.56
C GLY A 37 6.75 6.40 6.07
N VAL A 38 7.95 5.96 6.41
CA VAL A 38 9.20 6.61 6.04
C VAL A 38 9.91 5.75 5.00
N ALA A 39 10.53 6.40 4.02
CA ALA A 39 11.48 5.75 3.12
C ALA A 39 12.65 6.69 2.82
N VAL A 40 13.76 6.12 2.33
CA VAL A 40 14.93 6.88 1.92
C VAL A 40 14.66 7.54 0.56
N ASP A 41 14.84 8.86 0.48
CA ASP A 41 14.81 9.59 -0.78
C ASP A 41 16.02 9.16 -1.65
N PRO A 42 15.80 8.66 -2.88
CA PRO A 42 16.89 8.18 -3.73
C PRO A 42 17.82 9.29 -4.24
N VAL A 43 17.43 10.56 -4.15
CA VAL A 43 18.21 11.72 -4.58
C VAL A 43 19.08 12.26 -3.45
N THR A 44 18.53 12.39 -2.24
CA THR A 44 19.25 13.00 -1.11
C THR A 44 19.85 11.98 -0.14
N GLY A 45 19.29 10.77 -0.07
CA GLY A 45 19.65 9.76 0.91
C GLY A 45 19.04 9.97 2.30
N ASP A 46 18.24 11.03 2.48
CA ASP A 46 17.57 11.33 3.74
C ASP A 46 16.24 10.56 3.88
N ASP A 47 15.82 10.35 5.13
CA ASP A 47 14.50 9.81 5.45
C ASP A 47 13.41 10.85 5.12
N VAL A 48 12.39 10.44 4.36
CA VAL A 48 11.22 11.27 4.03
C VAL A 48 9.91 10.59 4.39
N GLU A 49 8.96 11.38 4.90
CA GLU A 49 7.60 10.89 5.13
C GLU A 49 6.84 10.76 3.81
N LEU A 50 6.28 9.58 3.57
CA LEU A 50 5.54 9.26 2.37
C LEU A 50 4.13 8.75 2.70
N MET A 51 3.24 8.93 1.73
CA MET A 51 1.96 8.24 1.67
C MET A 51 1.89 7.46 0.38
N TRP A 52 1.91 6.13 0.49
CA TRP A 52 1.60 5.24 -0.62
C TRP A 52 0.10 5.21 -0.83
N VAL A 53 -0.32 5.32 -2.08
CA VAL A 53 -1.72 5.21 -2.49
C VAL A 53 -1.77 4.13 -3.56
N LYS A 54 -2.71 3.18 -3.44
CA LYS A 54 -2.94 2.24 -4.54
C LYS A 54 -3.53 3.01 -5.72
N GLY A 55 -2.89 2.91 -6.89
CA GLY A 55 -3.27 3.63 -8.10
C GLY A 55 -4.68 3.26 -8.60
N SER A 56 -5.31 4.19 -9.33
CA SER A 56 -6.65 4.01 -9.91
C SER A 56 -6.66 3.00 -11.06
N GLY A 57 -7.77 2.27 -11.22
CA GLY A 57 -8.00 1.35 -12.35
C GLY A 57 -7.63 -0.13 -12.10
N GLY A 58 -6.94 -0.44 -11.00
CA GLY A 58 -6.71 -1.81 -10.53
C GLY A 58 -7.70 -2.20 -9.43
N ASP A 59 -8.33 -3.36 -9.54
CA ASP A 59 -9.16 -3.93 -8.47
C ASP A 59 -8.36 -3.98 -7.15
N LEU A 60 -9.00 -3.81 -5.99
CA LEU A 60 -8.30 -3.94 -4.71
C LEU A 60 -7.71 -5.34 -4.52
N GLY A 61 -8.24 -6.36 -5.20
CA GLY A 61 -7.75 -7.73 -5.16
C GLY A 61 -6.42 -7.99 -5.87
N THR A 62 -5.88 -7.01 -6.61
CA THR A 62 -4.67 -7.13 -7.45
C THR A 62 -3.67 -6.01 -7.16
#